data_AF-A0A352FI53-F1
#
_entry.id   AF-A0A352FI53-F1
#
_cell.length_a   1.000
_cell.length_b   1.000
_cell.length_c   1.000
_cell.angle_alpha   90.00
_cell.angle_beta   90.00
_cell.angle_gamma   90.00
#
_symmetry.space_group_name_H-M   'P 1'
#
loop_
_entity.id
_entity.type
_entity.pdbx_description
1 polymer ?
#
loop_
_entity_poly.entity_id
_entity_poly.type
_entity_poly.pdbx_seq_one_letter_code
_entity_poly.pdbx_strand_id
1 'polypeptide(L)'
;VIAGECRFTLEWRTIPGQSPDVVLSRVRTAVADLQTADPDFACEIDAGRADDSFETGDESKLVKFLEERSAQAAGTVAFGTEAPSMIALGAEAVVFGPGNIRVAHRTGEFVPIDELKRCVNILHDAIERFCV
;
A
#
# COMPACT_ATOMS: atom_id res chain seq x y z
N VAL A 1 -7.24 21.70 34.19
CA VAL A 1 -8.31 20.94 33.49
C VAL A 1 -7.74 19.58 33.13
N ILE A 2 -8.43 18.51 33.47
CA ILE A 2 -8.07 17.13 33.06
C ILE A 2 -9.05 16.75 31.93
N ALA A 3 -8.55 16.21 30.82
CA ALA A 3 -9.41 15.79 29.72
C ALA A 3 -10.21 14.54 30.11
N GLY A 4 -11.52 14.53 29.84
CA GLY A 4 -12.40 13.38 30.09
C GLY A 4 -12.48 12.38 28.93
N GLU A 5 -11.98 12.75 27.75
CA GLU A 5 -11.94 11.90 26.54
C GLU A 5 -10.68 12.22 25.74
N CYS A 6 -10.10 11.18 25.13
CA CYS A 6 -9.06 11.30 24.12
C CYS A 6 -9.44 10.44 22.90
N ARG A 7 -9.14 10.94 21.70
CA ARG A 7 -9.32 10.21 20.45
C ARG A 7 -8.02 10.21 19.66
N PHE A 8 -7.68 9.07 19.09
CA PHE A 8 -6.51 8.91 18.24
C PHE A 8 -6.89 8.13 16.99
N THR A 9 -6.22 8.46 15.88
CA THR A 9 -6.26 7.68 14.65
C THR A 9 -4.92 6.96 14.54
N LEU A 10 -4.98 5.64 14.37
CA LEU A 10 -3.80 4.80 14.20
C LEU A 10 -3.84 4.18 12.81
N GLU A 11 -2.77 4.40 12.05
CA GLU A 11 -2.56 3.76 10.76
C GLU A 11 -1.30 2.89 10.83
N TRP A 12 -1.36 1.73 10.19
CA TRP A 12 -0.22 0.84 10.05
C TRP A 12 -0.20 0.26 8.64
N ARG A 13 1.00 0.17 8.05
CA ARG A 13 1.24 -0.48 6.77
C ARG A 13 2.10 -1.70 7.02
N THR A 14 1.58 -2.85 6.65
CA THR A 14 2.34 -4.11 6.68
C THR A 14 3.38 -4.12 5.58
N ILE A 15 4.45 -4.87 5.83
CA ILE A 15 5.41 -5.31 4.81
C ILE A 15 5.21 -6.80 4.56
N PRO A 16 5.66 -7.33 3.40
CA PRO A 16 5.55 -8.76 3.09
C PRO A 16 5.96 -9.65 4.26
N GLY A 17 5.10 -10.62 4.58
CA GLY A 17 5.27 -11.54 5.71
C GLY A 17 4.71 -11.05 7.05
N GLN A 18 4.23 -9.81 7.16
CA GLN A 18 3.53 -9.33 8.36
C GLN A 18 2.01 -9.52 8.22
N SER A 19 1.38 -10.02 9.28
CA SER A 19 -0.08 -10.06 9.37
C SER A 19 -0.67 -8.64 9.49
N PRO A 20 -1.75 -8.32 8.75
CA PRO A 20 -2.44 -7.03 8.86
C PRO A 20 -3.05 -6.81 10.26
N ASP A 21 -3.31 -7.88 11.01
CA ASP A 21 -3.91 -7.81 12.35
C ASP A 21 -2.92 -7.51 13.47
N VAL A 22 -1.61 -7.46 13.18
CA VAL A 22 -0.57 -7.40 14.21
C VAL A 22 -0.71 -6.19 15.14
N VAL A 23 -1.02 -5.02 14.59
CA VAL A 23 -1.16 -3.79 15.38
C VAL A 23 -2.51 -3.74 16.08
N LEU A 24 -3.59 -4.08 15.39
CA LEU A 24 -4.92 -4.11 15.99
C LEU A 24 -4.99 -5.07 17.18
N SER A 25 -4.34 -6.22 17.07
CA SER A 25 -4.23 -7.20 18.17
C SER A 25 -3.49 -6.61 19.37
N ARG A 26 -2.38 -5.89 19.14
CA ARG A 26 -1.63 -5.21 20.22
C ARG A 26 -2.43 -4.11 20.89
N VAL A 27 -3.20 -3.33 20.13
CA VAL A 27 -4.09 -2.30 20.68
C VAL A 27 -5.17 -2.95 21.56
N ARG A 28 -5.81 -4.03 21.09
CA ARG A 28 -6.81 -4.77 21.87
C ARG A 28 -6.23 -5.32 23.17
N THR A 29 -5.01 -5.86 23.15
CA THR A 29 -4.33 -6.32 24.37
C THR A 29 -4.07 -5.17 25.34
N ALA A 30 -3.52 -4.05 24.86
CA ALA A 30 -3.26 -2.89 25.72
C ALA A 30 -4.55 -2.32 26.34
N VAL A 31 -5.65 -2.30 25.59
CA VAL A 31 -6.96 -1.88 26.10
C VAL A 31 -7.47 -2.82 27.18
N ALA A 32 -7.35 -4.14 27.00
CA ALA A 32 -7.75 -5.12 28.01
C ALA A 32 -6.92 -5.00 29.31
N ASP A 33 -5.62 -4.73 29.19
CA ASP A 33 -4.73 -4.51 30.34
C ASP A 33 -5.16 -3.25 31.12
N LEU A 34 -5.50 -2.17 30.41
CA LEU A 34 -5.99 -0.92 31.02
C LEU A 34 -7.35 -1.12 31.71
N GLN A 35 -8.28 -1.84 31.08
CA GLN A 35 -9.58 -2.16 31.69
C GLN A 35 -9.46 -3.05 32.92
N THR A 36 -8.43 -3.89 32.98
CA THR A 36 -8.12 -4.71 34.17
C THR A 36 -7.60 -3.84 35.32
N ALA A 37 -6.78 -2.82 34.99
CA ALA A 37 -6.21 -1.90 35.98
C ALA A 37 -7.20 -0.84 36.49
N ASP A 38 -8.14 -0.43 35.63
CA ASP A 38 -9.16 0.59 35.91
C ASP A 38 -10.52 0.17 35.31
N PRO A 39 -11.47 -0.33 36.13
CA PRO A 39 -12.79 -0.73 35.66
C PRO A 39 -13.65 0.40 35.08
N ASP A 40 -13.34 1.67 35.38
CA ASP A 40 -14.05 2.83 34.85
C ASP A 40 -13.47 3.29 33.49
N PHE A 41 -12.34 2.72 33.06
CA PHE A 41 -11.75 2.99 31.75
C PHE A 41 -12.58 2.36 30.63
N ALA A 42 -13.09 3.21 29.74
CA ALA A 42 -13.80 2.80 28.53
C ALA A 42 -12.98 3.15 27.28
N CYS A 43 -12.93 2.23 26.33
CA CYS A 43 -12.29 2.43 25.03
C CYS A 43 -13.11 1.77 23.93
N GLU A 44 -13.44 2.53 22.89
CA GLU A 44 -14.05 2.04 21.67
C GLU A 44 -12.99 1.95 20.58
N ILE A 45 -12.92 0.80 19.90
CA ILE A 45 -12.01 0.58 18.78
C ILE A 45 -12.85 0.45 17.52
N ASP A 46 -12.78 1.46 16.66
CA ASP A 46 -13.30 1.38 15.30
C ASP A 46 -12.18 0.89 14.36
N ALA A 47 -12.19 -0.42 14.09
CA ALA A 47 -11.20 -1.04 13.21
C ALA A 47 -11.59 -0.81 11.74
N GLY A 48 -10.84 0.05 11.07
CA GLY A 48 -11.00 0.35 9.66
C GLY A 48 -10.37 -0.71 8.74
N ARG A 49 -9.76 -0.22 7.66
CA ARG A 49 -9.16 -1.04 6.59
C ARG A 49 -7.90 -1.75 7.08
N ALA A 50 -7.80 -3.05 6.77
CA ALA A 50 -6.65 -3.90 7.09
C ALA A 50 -6.13 -4.51 5.78
N ASP A 51 -5.32 -3.73 5.05
CA ASP A 51 -4.78 -4.16 3.76
C ASP A 51 -3.59 -5.10 3.93
N ASP A 52 -3.54 -6.12 3.07
CA ASP A 52 -2.35 -6.94 2.91
C ASP A 52 -1.25 -6.17 2.19
N SER A 53 -0.01 -6.54 2.50
CA SER A 53 1.16 -6.15 1.72
C SER A 53 1.36 -7.10 0.53
N PHE A 54 2.14 -6.68 -0.46
CA PHE A 54 2.55 -7.57 -1.54
C PHE A 54 4.00 -7.32 -1.96
N GLU A 55 4.60 -8.32 -2.59
CA GLU A 55 5.84 -8.22 -3.35
C GLU A 55 5.72 -9.06 -4.61
N THR A 56 6.43 -8.64 -5.66
CA THR A 56 6.64 -9.46 -6.86
C THR A 56 8.14 -9.66 -7.01
N GLY A 57 8.56 -10.92 -7.18
CA GLY A 57 9.98 -11.28 -7.22
C GLY A 57 10.73 -10.62 -8.38
N ASP A 58 12.02 -10.40 -8.18
CA ASP A 58 12.96 -9.87 -9.18
C ASP A 58 13.05 -10.75 -10.44
N GLU A 59 12.86 -12.06 -10.30
CA GLU A 59 12.81 -13.02 -11.40
C GLU A 59 11.49 -12.99 -12.20
N SER A 60 10.52 -12.14 -11.83
CA SER A 60 9.28 -11.97 -12.59
C SER A 60 9.56 -11.49 -14.01
N LYS A 61 8.90 -12.12 -14.98
CA LYS A 61 8.95 -11.69 -16.39
C LYS A 61 8.32 -10.31 -16.56
N LEU A 62 7.28 -9.99 -15.80
CA LEU A 62 6.63 -8.68 -15.80
C LEU A 62 7.57 -7.60 -15.27
N VAL A 63 8.25 -7.86 -14.13
CA VAL A 63 9.22 -6.92 -13.55
C VAL A 63 10.35 -6.65 -14.54
N LYS A 64 11.03 -7.70 -15.02
CA LYS A 64 12.15 -7.56 -15.97
C LYS A 64 11.75 -6.81 -17.24
N PHE A 65 10.57 -7.12 -17.79
CA PHE A 65 10.04 -6.41 -18.95
C PHE A 65 9.84 -4.92 -18.66
N LEU A 66 9.19 -4.57 -17.55
CA LEU A 66 8.92 -3.17 -17.20
C LEU A 66 10.22 -2.40 -16.92
N GLU A 67 11.21 -3.02 -16.27
CA GLU A 67 12.52 -2.41 -16.05
C GLU A 67 13.24 -2.10 -17.38
N GLU A 68 13.28 -3.07 -18.29
CA GLU A 68 13.88 -2.91 -19.62
C GLU A 68 13.20 -1.80 -20.43
N ARG A 69 11.85 -1.79 -20.46
CA ARG A 69 11.09 -0.82 -21.27
C ARG A 69 11.08 0.59 -20.67
N SER A 70 11.15 0.70 -19.35
CA SER A 70 11.20 1.99 -18.66
C SER A 70 12.62 2.54 -18.50
N ALA A 71 13.64 1.70 -18.63
CA ALA A 71 15.01 1.98 -18.24
C ALA A 71 15.14 2.42 -16.76
N GLN A 72 14.29 1.88 -15.89
CA GLN A 72 14.27 2.13 -14.45
C GLN A 72 14.23 0.81 -13.70
N ALA A 73 15.09 0.66 -12.69
CA ALA A 73 15.02 -0.49 -11.80
C ALA A 73 13.75 -0.44 -10.94
N ALA A 74 13.18 -1.61 -10.67
CA ALA A 74 12.09 -1.77 -9.74
C ALA A 74 12.53 -1.38 -8.32
N GLY A 75 11.57 -0.90 -7.54
CA GLY A 75 11.80 -0.48 -6.17
C GLY A 75 10.57 -0.66 -5.32
N THR A 76 10.69 -0.32 -4.04
CA THR A 76 9.58 -0.40 -3.09
C THR A 76 8.91 0.95 -2.93
N VAL A 77 7.60 0.91 -2.71
CA VAL A 77 6.80 2.09 -2.40
C VAL A 77 6.09 1.89 -1.07
N ALA A 78 6.01 2.96 -0.28
CA ALA A 78 5.37 2.93 1.03
C ALA A 78 3.94 3.46 0.93
N PHE A 79 3.11 2.98 0.01
CA PHE A 79 1.68 3.32 -0.10
C PHE A 79 0.86 2.11 -0.55
N GLY A 80 -0.44 2.10 -0.22
CA GLY A 80 -1.35 1.02 -0.59
C GLY A 80 -1.89 1.18 -2.02
N THR A 81 -2.18 0.04 -2.65
CA THR A 81 -2.86 -0.08 -3.96
C THR A 81 -3.78 -1.30 -3.92
N GLU A 82 -4.43 -1.61 -5.03
CA GLU A 82 -5.26 -2.82 -5.21
C GLU A 82 -4.43 -4.07 -5.57
N ALA A 83 -3.11 -3.95 -5.70
CA ALA A 83 -2.24 -5.06 -6.09
C ALA A 83 -2.31 -6.30 -5.16
N PRO A 84 -2.40 -6.18 -3.82
CA PRO A 84 -2.61 -7.35 -2.96
C PRO A 84 -3.89 -8.12 -3.31
N SER A 85 -4.99 -7.41 -3.59
CA SER A 85 -6.25 -8.03 -3.99
C SER A 85 -6.15 -8.72 -5.35
N MET A 86 -5.43 -8.12 -6.32
CA MET A 86 -5.19 -8.74 -7.62
C MET A 86 -4.34 -10.02 -7.50
N ILE A 87 -3.33 -10.01 -6.63
CA ILE A 87 -2.50 -11.19 -6.34
C ILE A 87 -3.32 -12.30 -5.68
N ALA A 88 -4.23 -11.95 -4.77
CA ALA A 88 -5.15 -12.91 -4.17
C ALA A 88 -6.09 -13.57 -5.21
N LEU A 89 -6.37 -12.90 -6.32
CA LEU A 89 -7.12 -13.45 -7.46
C LEU A 89 -6.26 -14.27 -8.43
N GLY A 90 -4.96 -14.43 -8.15
CA GLY A 90 -4.02 -15.22 -8.95
C GLY A 90 -3.26 -14.42 -10.01
N ALA A 91 -3.31 -13.09 -9.99
CA ALA A 91 -2.49 -12.26 -10.87
C ALA A 91 -1.05 -12.12 -10.36
N GLU A 92 -0.13 -11.85 -11.28
CA GLU A 92 1.16 -11.23 -10.96
C GLU A 92 1.00 -9.71 -11.15
N ALA A 93 1.42 -8.89 -10.17
CA ALA A 93 1.09 -7.45 -10.17
C ALA A 93 2.30 -6.57 -9.84
N VAL A 94 2.52 -5.54 -10.66
CA VAL A 94 3.53 -4.50 -10.44
C VAL A 94 2.84 -3.13 -10.48
N VAL A 95 3.17 -2.25 -9.54
CA VAL A 95 2.71 -0.85 -9.59
C VAL A 95 3.60 -0.09 -10.56
N PHE A 96 2.99 0.39 -11.65
CA PHE A 96 3.70 1.08 -12.73
C PHE A 96 2.88 2.28 -13.23
N GLY A 97 3.52 3.42 -13.44
CA GLY A 97 2.84 4.61 -13.92
C GLY A 97 3.77 5.81 -14.13
N PRO A 98 3.29 6.87 -14.78
CA PRO A 98 4.06 8.08 -15.03
C PRO A 98 4.04 9.01 -13.81
N GLY A 99 4.92 10.02 -13.80
CA GLY A 99 4.95 11.05 -12.77
C GLY A 99 5.78 10.67 -11.56
N ASN A 100 5.53 11.36 -10.45
CA ASN A 100 6.29 11.20 -9.22
C ASN A 100 5.35 11.22 -8.02
N ILE A 101 5.36 10.15 -7.24
CA ILE A 101 4.51 10.03 -6.05
C ILE A 101 4.70 11.19 -5.06
N ARG A 102 5.87 11.84 -5.05
CA ARG A 102 6.15 12.97 -4.15
C ARG A 102 5.25 14.18 -4.38
N VAL A 103 4.58 14.28 -5.53
CA VAL A 103 3.62 15.37 -5.83
C VAL A 103 2.15 14.93 -5.74
N ALA A 104 1.88 13.63 -5.52
CA ALA A 104 0.52 13.12 -5.36
C ALA A 104 -0.13 13.66 -4.07
N HIS A 105 -1.44 13.92 -4.11
CA HIS A 105 -2.23 14.45 -2.99
C HIS A 105 -1.70 15.80 -2.44
N ARG A 106 -1.11 16.62 -3.31
CA ARG A 106 -0.64 17.97 -2.99
C ARG A 106 -1.30 19.00 -3.88
N THR A 107 -1.41 20.23 -3.41
CA THR A 107 -1.82 21.35 -4.26
C THR A 107 -0.88 21.47 -5.46
N GLY A 108 -1.44 21.53 -6.67
CA GLY A 108 -0.64 21.56 -7.89
C GLY A 108 -0.13 20.20 -8.35
N GLU A 109 -0.78 19.11 -7.95
CA GLU A 109 -0.55 17.76 -8.49
C GLU A 109 -0.57 17.77 -10.03
N PHE A 110 0.44 17.11 -10.63
CA PHE A 110 0.59 17.05 -12.08
C PHE A 110 1.36 15.79 -12.51
N VAL A 111 1.26 15.47 -13.79
CA VAL A 111 2.07 14.46 -14.47
C VAL A 111 2.66 15.09 -15.74
N PRO A 112 3.97 14.97 -16.02
CA PRO A 112 4.55 15.43 -17.28
C PRO A 112 3.94 14.72 -18.49
N ILE A 113 3.54 15.48 -19.51
CA ILE A 113 2.88 14.92 -20.71
C ILE A 113 3.77 13.87 -21.40
N ASP A 114 5.07 14.11 -21.47
CA ASP A 114 5.99 13.16 -22.11
C ASP A 114 6.18 11.88 -21.29
N GLU A 115 6.10 11.94 -19.97
CA GLU A 115 6.08 10.74 -19.12
C GLU A 115 4.79 9.94 -19.32
N LEU A 116 3.65 10.62 -19.40
CA LEU A 116 2.37 9.98 -19.69
C LEU A 116 2.41 9.25 -21.05
N LYS A 117 2.90 9.91 -22.10
CA LYS A 117 3.05 9.29 -23.44
C LYS A 117 3.98 8.08 -23.41
N ARG A 118 5.12 8.19 -22.72
CA ARG A 118 6.04 7.04 -22.55
C ARG A 118 5.37 5.87 -21.84
N CYS A 119 4.65 6.15 -20.76
CA CYS A 119 3.92 5.11 -20.02
C CYS A 119 2.88 4.41 -20.91
N VAL A 120 2.12 5.16 -21.71
CA VAL A 120 1.14 4.58 -22.65
C VAL A 120 1.81 3.63 -23.63
N ASN A 121 2.95 4.02 -24.20
CA ASN A 121 3.69 3.15 -25.12
C ASN A 121 4.16 1.86 -24.43
N ILE A 122 4.72 1.97 -23.22
CA ILE A 122 5.18 0.80 -22.46
C ILE A 122 4.02 -0.14 -22.12
N LEU A 123 2.86 0.39 -21.73
CA LEU A 123 1.67 -0.41 -21.46
C LEU A 123 1.15 -1.10 -22.73
N HIS A 124 1.18 -0.41 -23.88
CA HIS A 124 0.87 -1.02 -25.18
C HIS A 124 1.82 -2.20 -25.48
N ASP A 125 3.13 -2.01 -25.32
CA ASP A 125 4.11 -3.08 -25.52
C ASP A 125 3.89 -4.26 -24.55
N ALA A 126 3.47 -3.99 -23.31
CA ALA A 126 3.15 -5.04 -22.33
C ALA A 126 1.94 -5.87 -22.78
N ILE A 127 0.88 -5.21 -23.26
CA ILE A 127 -0.32 -5.89 -23.78
C ILE A 127 0.05 -6.79 -24.97
N GLU A 128 0.81 -6.27 -25.93
CA GLU A 128 1.30 -7.05 -27.08
C GLU A 128 2.17 -8.23 -26.65
N ARG A 129 2.94 -8.11 -25.56
CA ARG A 129 3.85 -9.17 -25.09
C ARG A 129 3.16 -10.28 -24.32
N PHE A 130 2.13 -9.95 -23.53
CA PHE A 130 1.57 -10.82 -22.50
C PHE A 130 0.09 -11.21 -22.72
N CYS A 131 -0.63 -10.51 -23.60
CA CYS A 131 -2.06 -10.75 -23.81
C CYS A 131 -2.42 -11.21 -25.23
N VAL A 132 -1.52 -11.00 -26.20
CA VAL A 132 -1.68 -11.40 -27.61
C VAL A 132 -0.71 -12.54 -27.92
#